data_AF-A0A5R8Y928-F1
#
_entry.id   AF-A0A5R8Y928-F1
#
_cell.length_a   1.000
_cell.length_b   1.000
_cell.length_c   1.000
_cell.angle_alpha   90.00
_cell.angle_beta   90.00
_cell.angle_gamma   90.00
#
_symmetry.space_group_name_H-M   'P 1'
#
loop_
_entity.id
_entity.type
_entity.pdbx_description
1 polymer ?
#
loop_
_entity_poly.entity_id
_entity_poly.type
_entity_poly.pdbx_seq_one_letter_code
_entity_poly.pdbx_strand_id
1 'polypeptide(L)'
;MTEELGRLDNSLMAFMRYVPSHVAPILYRATYNDRQLPESEVMALMTLTHRGPLSPTSISRLLNMQKGSLTSVLKRLEKLGLIARRAHPADDRSHVVELSSEGVALAHRLKQRMERDLKALFETMALADRQAAATGLDLMAQHFRKLEEEKMAQARTAYAKSLNWYHAASPEDRKEYDAFGPWLTEVKSEADMPRRFRSLYSEYRDATYLIKVPRNADRRNLRPGMDLYEAVIAVDEAGVSLARLEETSIWTLKATWDDIAAICSFGDRLQGIWTLYLKDGNRPSISFNRVSSDLIEVVTDFVRSHLTDKAKASNADTDEFEFSDEDLFFGSTLLELRRREGGPFTPLHFEPQGQPCLDAQGNEAISTGVLMLDGGGELVIINRGDPCHPSGEAWFAGNDLFIPYNRITSCTVVGTPAPGSGQFYTLVIQLDQQTIEQPCLEDPKTVVATIWSRSLPKS
;
A
#
# COMPACT_ATOMS: atom_id res chain seq x y z
N MET A 1 35.47 34.43 -23.58
CA MET A 1 35.05 33.09 -23.09
C MET A 1 34.02 32.41 -24.00
N THR A 2 33.23 33.15 -24.80
CA THR A 2 32.18 32.60 -25.69
C THR A 2 32.69 32.10 -27.05
N GLU A 3 33.78 32.65 -27.59
CA GLU A 3 34.27 32.33 -28.95
C GLU A 3 35.11 31.04 -29.02
N GLU A 4 35.94 30.77 -28.01
CA GLU A 4 36.78 29.56 -27.92
C GLU A 4 35.96 28.29 -27.60
N LEU A 5 34.94 28.41 -26.74
CA LEU A 5 33.98 27.34 -26.47
C LEU A 5 33.20 26.94 -27.73
N GLY A 6 32.83 27.93 -28.57
CA GLY A 6 32.17 27.68 -29.85
C GLY A 6 33.03 26.91 -30.85
N ARG A 7 34.35 27.12 -30.87
CA ARG A 7 35.26 26.37 -31.75
C ARG A 7 35.35 24.89 -31.33
N LEU A 8 35.45 24.61 -30.03
CA LEU A 8 35.52 23.24 -29.53
C LEU A 8 34.22 22.47 -29.79
N ASP A 9 33.07 23.11 -29.54
CA ASP A 9 31.75 22.53 -29.80
C ASP A 9 31.56 22.17 -31.28
N ASN A 10 31.86 23.10 -32.18
CA ASN A 10 31.82 22.84 -33.62
C ASN A 10 32.75 21.69 -34.06
N SER A 11 33.95 21.62 -33.47
CA SER A 11 34.91 20.55 -33.79
C SER A 11 34.42 19.19 -33.30
N LEU A 12 33.83 19.14 -32.10
CA LEU A 12 33.25 17.93 -31.52
C LEU A 12 32.04 17.46 -32.35
N MET A 13 31.13 18.36 -32.70
CA MET A 13 29.97 18.04 -33.53
C MET A 13 30.37 17.53 -34.92
N ALA A 14 31.39 18.12 -35.53
CA ALA A 14 31.93 17.65 -36.80
C ALA A 14 32.51 16.24 -36.67
N PHE A 15 33.28 15.95 -35.61
CA PHE A 15 33.82 14.61 -35.36
C PHE A 15 32.71 13.58 -35.10
N MET A 16 31.74 13.91 -34.24
CA MET A 16 30.65 13.01 -33.85
C MET A 16 29.80 12.54 -35.05
N ARG A 17 29.73 13.33 -36.12
CA ARG A 17 29.05 12.95 -37.38
C ARG A 17 29.63 11.70 -38.03
N TYR A 18 30.94 11.47 -37.89
CA TYR A 18 31.64 10.35 -38.52
C TYR A 18 31.77 9.13 -37.60
N VAL A 19 31.47 9.28 -36.30
CA VAL A 19 31.55 8.21 -35.31
C VAL A 19 30.68 7.00 -35.69
N PRO A 20 29.39 7.13 -36.08
CA PRO A 20 28.55 5.99 -36.43
C PRO A 20 29.09 5.16 -37.61
N SER A 21 29.73 5.79 -38.60
CA SER A 21 30.17 5.12 -39.83
C SER A 21 31.58 4.54 -39.72
N HIS A 22 32.47 5.15 -38.94
CA HIS A 22 33.89 4.78 -38.91
C HIS A 22 34.37 4.23 -37.57
N VAL A 23 33.78 4.67 -36.46
CA VAL A 23 34.26 4.32 -35.10
C VAL A 23 33.35 3.30 -34.44
N ALA A 24 32.03 3.53 -34.44
CA ALA A 24 31.05 2.65 -33.80
C ALA A 24 31.11 1.19 -34.29
N PRO A 25 31.30 0.88 -35.59
CA PRO A 25 31.42 -0.51 -36.05
C PRO A 25 32.67 -1.19 -35.49
N ILE A 26 33.76 -0.45 -35.29
CA ILE A 26 34.99 -0.97 -34.66
C ILE A 26 34.73 -1.26 -33.19
N LEU A 27 34.01 -0.37 -32.50
CA LEU A 27 33.75 -0.49 -31.07
C LEU A 27 32.72 -1.57 -30.70
N TYR A 28 31.61 -1.66 -31.44
CA TYR A 28 30.44 -2.42 -31.00
C TYR A 28 30.17 -3.70 -31.79
N ARG A 29 30.85 -3.95 -32.91
CA ARG A 29 30.67 -5.20 -33.66
C ARG A 29 31.34 -6.36 -32.94
N ALA A 30 30.55 -7.32 -32.45
CA ALA A 30 31.08 -8.53 -31.85
C ALA A 30 30.23 -9.74 -32.24
N THR A 31 30.88 -10.89 -32.38
CA THR A 31 30.23 -12.18 -32.57
C THR A 31 30.71 -13.17 -31.51
N TYR A 32 29.79 -14.00 -31.01
CA TYR A 32 30.07 -15.08 -30.07
C TYR A 32 29.14 -16.26 -30.39
N ASN A 33 29.69 -17.46 -30.59
CA ASN A 33 28.95 -18.66 -31.01
C ASN A 33 27.99 -18.38 -32.17
N ASP A 34 28.52 -17.84 -33.27
CA ASP A 34 27.80 -17.49 -34.51
C ASP A 34 26.65 -16.47 -34.35
N ARG A 35 26.49 -15.89 -33.17
CA ARG A 35 25.53 -14.83 -32.88
C ARG A 35 26.20 -13.47 -32.84
N GLN A 36 25.60 -12.47 -33.48
CA GLN A 36 25.97 -11.07 -33.30
C GLN A 36 25.50 -10.57 -31.94
N LEU A 37 26.43 -10.02 -31.15
CA LEU A 37 26.11 -9.40 -29.86
C LEU A 37 25.57 -7.98 -30.10
N PRO A 38 24.41 -7.62 -29.52
CA PRO A 38 23.93 -6.24 -29.46
C PRO A 38 24.96 -5.30 -28.82
N GLU A 39 24.95 -4.03 -29.23
CA GLU A 39 25.90 -3.02 -28.73
C GLU A 39 25.90 -2.91 -27.21
N SER A 40 24.72 -3.00 -26.58
CA SER A 40 24.58 -2.96 -25.12
C SER A 40 25.24 -4.15 -24.39
N GLU A 41 25.29 -5.32 -25.02
CA GLU A 41 25.99 -6.50 -24.49
C GLU A 41 27.51 -6.29 -24.59
N VAL A 42 27.99 -5.74 -25.70
CA VAL A 42 29.41 -5.40 -25.90
C VAL A 42 29.85 -4.30 -24.92
N MET A 43 29.06 -3.24 -24.76
CA MET A 43 29.35 -2.16 -23.80
C MET A 43 29.42 -2.68 -22.36
N ALA A 44 28.53 -3.60 -21.96
CA ALA A 44 28.57 -4.21 -20.63
C ALA A 44 29.85 -5.05 -20.42
N LEU A 45 30.23 -5.88 -21.39
CA LEU A 45 31.46 -6.67 -21.33
C LEU A 45 32.71 -5.79 -21.24
N MET A 46 32.81 -4.77 -22.09
CA MET A 46 33.94 -3.85 -22.08
C MET A 46 33.98 -3.03 -20.78
N THR A 47 32.83 -2.63 -20.22
CA THR A 47 32.79 -1.91 -18.94
C THR A 47 33.32 -2.75 -17.79
N LEU A 48 32.88 -4.02 -17.69
CA LEU A 48 33.39 -4.96 -16.69
C LEU A 48 34.88 -5.28 -16.88
N THR A 49 35.37 -5.28 -18.12
CA THR A 49 36.79 -5.47 -18.43
C THR A 49 37.66 -4.32 -17.88
N HIS A 50 37.20 -3.08 -18.00
CA HIS A 50 37.97 -1.90 -17.59
C HIS A 50 37.83 -1.58 -16.09
N ARG A 51 36.67 -1.86 -15.50
CA ARG A 51 36.33 -1.45 -14.12
C ARG A 51 36.31 -2.61 -13.12
N GLY A 52 36.44 -3.86 -13.59
CA GLY A 52 36.33 -5.05 -12.77
C GLY A 52 34.88 -5.37 -12.38
N PRO A 53 34.67 -6.18 -11.32
CA PRO A 53 33.34 -6.52 -10.83
C PRO A 53 32.55 -5.29 -10.38
N LEU A 54 31.29 -5.18 -10.80
CA LEU A 54 30.43 -4.03 -10.52
C LEU A 54 29.03 -4.45 -10.11
N SER A 55 28.35 -3.67 -9.27
CA SER A 55 26.93 -3.86 -9.01
C SER A 55 26.08 -3.48 -10.24
N PRO A 56 24.89 -4.08 -10.43
CA PRO A 56 23.97 -3.69 -11.52
C PRO A 56 23.64 -2.19 -11.51
N THR A 57 23.56 -1.56 -10.33
CA THR A 57 23.30 -0.13 -10.22
C THR A 57 24.47 0.71 -10.74
N SER A 58 25.71 0.29 -10.49
CA SER A 58 26.90 0.96 -11.03
C SER A 58 26.98 0.81 -12.55
N ILE A 59 26.68 -0.38 -13.09
CA ILE A 59 26.67 -0.62 -14.55
C ILE A 59 25.60 0.24 -15.23
N SER A 60 24.39 0.32 -14.64
CA SER A 60 23.28 1.14 -15.15
C SER A 60 23.67 2.61 -15.27
N ARG A 61 24.37 3.16 -14.27
CA ARG A 61 24.85 4.54 -14.28
C ARG A 61 25.97 4.77 -15.29
N LEU A 62 26.97 3.89 -15.34
CA LEU A 62 28.10 4.02 -16.26
C LEU A 62 27.67 3.95 -17.74
N LEU A 63 26.69 3.10 -18.04
CA LEU A 63 26.17 2.94 -19.41
C LEU A 63 25.00 3.87 -19.74
N ASN A 64 24.56 4.70 -18.77
CA ASN A 64 23.33 5.50 -18.87
C ASN A 64 22.11 4.67 -19.34
N MET A 65 22.00 3.43 -18.84
CA MET A 65 20.95 2.48 -19.21
C MET A 65 19.88 2.39 -18.12
N GLN A 66 18.61 2.40 -18.51
CA GLN A 66 17.49 2.15 -17.60
C GLN A 66 17.57 0.74 -16.97
N LYS A 67 17.13 0.61 -15.71
CA LYS A 67 17.24 -0.64 -14.92
C LYS A 67 16.58 -1.86 -15.58
N GLY A 68 15.41 -1.69 -16.21
CA GLY A 68 14.72 -2.77 -16.93
C GLY A 68 15.53 -3.28 -18.12
N SER A 69 16.08 -2.35 -18.92
CA SER A 69 16.91 -2.67 -20.08
C SER A 69 18.20 -3.37 -19.68
N LEU A 70 18.89 -2.88 -18.63
CA LEU A 70 20.12 -3.51 -18.13
C LEU A 70 19.87 -4.93 -17.61
N THR A 71 18.77 -5.15 -16.88
CA THR A 71 18.44 -6.49 -16.36
C THR A 71 18.33 -7.51 -17.49
N SER A 72 17.74 -7.11 -18.62
CA SER A 72 17.64 -7.97 -19.80
C SER A 72 19.00 -8.28 -20.43
N VAL A 73 19.90 -7.29 -20.50
CA VAL A 73 21.27 -7.45 -21.03
C VAL A 73 22.07 -8.42 -20.16
N LEU A 74 22.05 -8.21 -18.84
CA LEU A 74 22.79 -9.05 -17.91
C LEU A 74 22.29 -10.50 -17.94
N LYS A 75 20.97 -10.72 -17.97
CA LYS A 75 20.39 -12.07 -18.10
C LYS A 75 20.84 -12.77 -19.40
N ARG A 76 20.93 -12.06 -20.52
CA ARG A 76 21.37 -12.66 -21.79
C ARG A 76 22.86 -13.01 -21.78
N LEU A 77 23.70 -12.12 -21.27
CA LEU A 77 25.14 -12.38 -21.13
C LEU A 77 25.43 -13.53 -20.15
N GLU A 78 24.65 -13.63 -19.07
CA GLU A 78 24.74 -14.71 -18.09
C GLU A 78 24.32 -16.05 -18.70
N LYS A 79 23.23 -16.07 -19.48
CA LYS A 79 22.80 -17.25 -20.25
C LYS A 79 23.83 -17.70 -21.29
N LEU A 80 24.59 -16.75 -21.87
CA LEU A 80 25.69 -17.04 -22.78
C LEU A 80 26.97 -17.53 -22.07
N GLY A 81 26.96 -17.59 -20.73
CA GLY A 81 28.14 -18.00 -19.95
C GLY A 81 29.23 -16.94 -19.87
N LEU A 82 28.98 -15.70 -20.31
CA LEU A 82 30.00 -14.64 -20.41
C LEU A 82 30.16 -13.82 -19.13
N ILE A 83 29.18 -13.85 -18.24
CA ILE A 83 29.22 -13.18 -16.93
C ILE A 83 28.72 -14.11 -15.83
N ALA A 84 29.10 -13.81 -14.59
CA ALA A 84 28.59 -14.45 -13.39
C ALA A 84 28.12 -13.39 -12.37
N ARG A 85 27.18 -13.78 -11.51
CA ARG A 85 26.77 -13.00 -10.33
C ARG A 85 27.32 -13.64 -9.07
N ARG A 86 27.94 -12.84 -8.21
CA ARG A 86 28.37 -13.27 -6.88
C ARG A 86 27.70 -12.42 -5.81
N ALA A 87 27.43 -13.02 -4.66
CA ALA A 87 26.96 -12.29 -3.48
C ALA A 87 27.98 -11.20 -3.11
N HIS A 88 27.51 -10.03 -2.72
CA HIS A 88 28.38 -8.96 -2.30
C HIS A 88 28.92 -9.25 -0.88
N PRO A 89 30.24 -9.23 -0.64
CA PRO A 89 30.83 -9.66 0.65
C PRO A 89 30.40 -8.86 1.88
N ALA A 90 29.83 -7.67 1.68
CA ALA A 90 29.40 -6.76 2.75
C ALA A 90 27.86 -6.58 2.84
N ASP A 91 27.09 -7.20 1.94
CA ASP A 91 25.62 -7.11 1.91
C ASP A 91 25.01 -8.32 1.19
N ASP A 92 24.51 -9.28 1.95
CA ASP A 92 23.88 -10.53 1.48
C ASP A 92 22.67 -10.30 0.57
N ARG A 93 22.08 -9.09 0.57
CA ARG A 93 20.94 -8.75 -0.28
C ARG A 93 21.36 -8.15 -1.62
N SER A 94 22.65 -7.98 -1.85
CA SER A 94 23.20 -7.40 -3.09
C SER A 94 24.16 -8.34 -3.80
N HIS A 95 24.28 -8.20 -5.12
CA HIS A 95 25.18 -9.01 -5.94
C HIS A 95 26.07 -8.12 -6.81
N VAL A 96 27.29 -8.58 -7.03
CA VAL A 96 28.21 -8.04 -8.03
C VAL A 96 28.18 -8.89 -9.29
N VAL A 97 28.34 -8.24 -10.43
CA VAL A 97 28.44 -8.86 -11.74
C VAL A 97 29.91 -8.82 -12.14
N GLU A 98 30.41 -9.93 -12.67
CA GLU A 98 31.78 -10.05 -13.17
C GLU A 98 31.84 -10.86 -14.45
N LEU A 99 32.95 -10.75 -15.17
CA LEU A 99 33.21 -11.61 -16.33
C LEU A 99 33.54 -13.03 -15.88
N SER A 100 32.98 -14.02 -16.58
CA SER A 100 33.46 -15.40 -16.47
C SER A 100 34.81 -15.56 -17.18
N SER A 101 35.43 -16.73 -17.08
CA SER A 101 36.63 -17.07 -17.87
C SER A 101 36.40 -16.91 -19.38
N GLU A 102 35.25 -17.35 -19.89
CA GLU A 102 34.84 -17.19 -21.28
C GLU A 102 34.62 -15.72 -21.65
N GLY A 103 33.99 -14.95 -20.75
CA GLY A 103 33.81 -13.51 -20.87
C GLY A 103 35.12 -12.74 -20.97
N VAL A 104 36.10 -13.07 -20.12
CA VAL A 104 37.44 -12.49 -20.16
C VAL A 104 38.13 -12.81 -21.48
N ALA A 105 38.09 -14.06 -21.93
CA ALA A 105 38.71 -14.47 -23.20
C ALA A 105 38.07 -13.75 -24.40
N LEU A 106 36.75 -13.60 -24.42
CA LEU A 106 36.05 -12.84 -25.44
C LEU A 106 36.43 -11.36 -25.39
N ALA A 107 36.36 -10.72 -24.22
CA ALA A 107 36.69 -9.31 -24.06
C ALA A 107 38.12 -8.98 -24.50
N HIS A 108 39.07 -9.87 -24.22
CA HIS A 108 40.45 -9.73 -24.68
C HIS A 108 40.55 -9.75 -26.21
N ARG A 109 39.86 -10.68 -26.89
CA ARG A 109 39.81 -10.71 -28.36
C ARG A 109 39.16 -9.45 -28.94
N LEU A 110 38.08 -8.96 -28.32
CA LEU A 110 37.41 -7.73 -28.73
C LEU A 110 38.37 -6.54 -28.61
N LYS A 111 39.05 -6.40 -27.48
CA LYS A 111 40.04 -5.33 -27.24
C LYS A 111 41.16 -5.33 -28.28
N GLN A 112 41.78 -6.48 -28.53
CA GLN A 112 42.85 -6.60 -29.53
C GLN A 112 42.38 -6.25 -30.94
N ARG A 113 41.15 -6.66 -31.30
CA ARG A 113 40.55 -6.30 -32.58
C ARG A 113 40.34 -4.79 -32.67
N MET A 114 39.74 -4.19 -31.64
CA MET A 114 39.48 -2.75 -31.57
C MET A 114 40.78 -1.94 -31.70
N GLU A 115 41.84 -2.32 -30.98
CA GLU A 115 43.15 -1.67 -31.04
C GLU A 115 43.75 -1.72 -32.46
N ARG A 116 43.74 -2.90 -33.09
CA ARG A 116 44.26 -3.07 -34.46
C ARG A 116 43.46 -2.23 -35.46
N ASP A 117 42.14 -2.31 -35.42
CA ASP A 117 41.27 -1.68 -36.41
C ASP A 117 41.27 -0.14 -36.24
N LEU A 118 41.33 0.35 -34.98
CA LEU A 118 41.53 1.79 -34.69
C LEU A 118 42.91 2.27 -35.17
N LYS A 119 43.97 1.47 -34.99
CA LYS A 119 45.31 1.82 -35.50
C LYS A 119 45.30 1.98 -37.02
N ALA A 120 44.66 1.05 -37.73
CA ALA A 120 44.53 1.11 -39.19
C ALA A 120 43.73 2.34 -39.65
N LEU A 121 42.67 2.71 -38.93
CA LEU A 121 41.83 3.87 -39.24
C LEU A 121 42.62 5.19 -39.30
N PHE A 122 43.65 5.33 -38.47
CA PHE A 122 44.47 6.55 -38.37
C PHE A 122 45.87 6.39 -39.00
N GLU A 123 46.15 5.28 -39.68
CA GLU A 123 47.49 4.97 -40.19
C GLU A 123 47.97 5.96 -41.27
N THR A 124 47.04 6.48 -42.08
CA THR A 124 47.33 7.40 -43.19
C THR A 124 47.41 8.87 -42.78
N MET A 125 47.07 9.22 -41.53
CA MET A 125 47.24 10.58 -41.02
C MET A 125 48.71 10.93 -40.84
N ALA A 126 49.06 12.20 -41.11
CA ALA A 126 50.40 12.71 -40.83
C ALA A 126 50.74 12.57 -39.34
N LEU A 127 52.02 12.33 -39.03
CA LEU A 127 52.47 12.08 -37.66
C LEU A 127 52.14 13.26 -36.72
N ALA A 128 52.34 14.50 -37.18
CA ALA A 128 52.02 15.70 -36.41
C ALA A 128 50.53 15.80 -36.09
N ASP A 129 49.65 15.50 -37.05
CA ASP A 129 48.19 15.55 -36.86
C ASP A 129 47.72 14.47 -35.89
N ARG A 130 48.30 13.25 -35.96
CA ARG A 130 48.02 12.19 -34.98
C ARG A 130 48.40 12.60 -33.56
N GLN A 131 49.56 13.23 -33.39
CA GLN A 131 50.03 13.70 -32.09
C GLN A 131 49.14 14.82 -31.53
N ALA A 132 48.74 15.77 -32.37
CA ALA A 132 47.82 16.83 -32.00
C ALA A 132 46.44 16.27 -31.61
N ALA A 133 45.89 15.34 -32.40
CA ALA A 133 44.61 14.69 -32.11
C ALA A 133 44.66 13.86 -30.81
N ALA A 134 45.72 13.08 -30.60
CA ALA A 134 45.92 12.31 -29.37
C ALA A 134 45.97 13.23 -28.14
N THR A 135 46.73 14.32 -28.22
CA THR A 135 46.82 15.32 -27.14
C THR A 135 45.44 15.91 -26.82
N GLY A 136 44.64 16.26 -27.85
CA GLY A 136 43.29 16.77 -27.66
C GLY A 136 42.34 15.75 -27.03
N LEU A 137 42.39 14.49 -27.47
CA LEU A 137 41.58 13.40 -26.90
C LEU A 137 41.97 13.08 -25.46
N ASP A 138 43.27 13.11 -25.13
CA ASP A 138 43.76 12.90 -23.77
C ASP A 138 43.27 13.99 -22.81
N LEU A 139 43.30 15.25 -23.24
CA LEU A 139 42.76 16.37 -22.46
C LEU A 139 41.24 16.22 -22.23
N MET A 140 40.48 15.84 -23.26
CA MET A 140 39.05 15.58 -23.12
C MET A 140 38.78 14.39 -22.18
N ALA A 141 39.54 13.30 -22.30
CA ALA A 141 39.40 12.12 -21.45
C ALA A 141 39.73 12.44 -19.98
N GLN A 142 40.76 13.24 -19.72
CA GLN A 142 41.08 13.73 -18.37
C GLN A 142 39.95 14.61 -17.81
N HIS A 143 39.39 15.50 -18.62
CA HIS A 143 38.27 16.34 -18.21
C HIS A 143 37.02 15.51 -17.89
N PHE A 144 36.64 14.55 -18.75
CA PHE A 144 35.51 13.66 -18.49
C PHE A 144 35.72 12.80 -17.24
N ARG A 145 36.94 12.31 -17.00
CA ARG A 145 37.27 11.60 -15.77
C ARG A 145 37.06 12.47 -14.53
N LYS A 146 37.51 13.73 -14.57
CA LYS A 146 37.27 14.69 -13.48
C LYS A 146 35.78 14.94 -13.25
N LEU A 147 34.99 15.10 -14.32
CA LEU A 147 33.53 15.25 -14.22
C LEU A 147 32.85 13.99 -13.67
N GLU A 148 33.32 12.80 -14.03
CA GLU A 148 32.84 11.53 -13.46
C GLU A 148 33.20 11.43 -11.97
N GLU A 149 34.43 11.77 -11.59
CA GLU A 149 34.90 11.78 -10.19
C GLU A 149 34.12 12.78 -9.34
N GLU A 150 33.85 13.99 -9.86
CA GLU A 150 33.02 15.00 -9.19
C GLU A 150 31.57 14.53 -9.06
N LYS A 151 30.97 13.96 -10.11
CA LYS A 151 29.63 13.36 -10.03
C LYS A 151 29.58 12.18 -9.06
N MET A 152 30.61 11.34 -9.02
CA MET A 152 30.72 10.23 -8.07
C MET A 152 30.96 10.72 -6.64
N ALA A 153 31.74 11.76 -6.43
CA ALA A 153 31.95 12.40 -5.14
C ALA A 153 30.68 13.07 -4.64
N GLN A 154 29.94 13.79 -5.49
CA GLN A 154 28.63 14.36 -5.18
C GLN A 154 27.60 13.26 -4.88
N ALA A 155 27.55 12.19 -5.67
CA ALA A 155 26.68 11.04 -5.41
C ALA A 155 27.07 10.29 -4.12
N ARG A 156 28.37 10.14 -3.85
CA ARG A 156 28.90 9.63 -2.58
C ARG A 156 28.60 10.57 -1.43
N THR A 157 28.55 11.87 -1.62
CA THR A 157 28.21 12.86 -0.57
C THR A 157 26.69 12.89 -0.32
N ALA A 158 25.88 12.72 -1.37
CA ALA A 158 24.44 12.49 -1.26
C ALA A 158 24.12 11.16 -0.56
N TYR A 159 24.94 10.12 -0.74
CA TYR A 159 24.86 8.86 0.01
C TYR A 159 25.52 8.92 1.40
N ALA A 160 26.61 9.66 1.58
CA ALA A 160 27.35 9.80 2.84
C ALA A 160 26.66 10.78 3.82
N LYS A 161 25.72 11.60 3.33
CA LYS A 161 24.72 12.27 4.16
C LYS A 161 23.60 11.35 4.62
N SER A 162 23.58 10.06 4.23
CA SER A 162 23.04 9.06 5.14
C SER A 162 24.08 8.84 6.24
N LEU A 163 24.06 9.73 7.23
CA LEU A 163 24.15 9.23 8.60
C LEU A 163 23.23 8.01 8.61
N ASN A 164 23.72 6.83 8.99
CA ASN A 164 22.85 5.68 9.14
C ASN A 164 21.89 6.05 10.27
N TRP A 165 20.81 6.74 9.91
CA TRP A 165 19.84 7.39 10.80
C TRP A 165 19.27 6.36 11.75
N TYR A 166 19.26 5.11 11.32
CA TYR A 166 18.86 3.97 12.12
C TYR A 166 19.87 3.76 13.26
N HIS A 167 21.17 3.63 12.97
CA HIS A 167 22.18 3.48 14.04
C HIS A 167 22.45 4.75 14.85
N ALA A 168 22.15 5.94 14.32
CA ALA A 168 22.23 7.19 15.06
C ALA A 168 21.06 7.40 16.04
N ALA A 169 19.95 6.69 15.85
CA ALA A 169 18.79 6.79 16.73
C ALA A 169 18.99 6.02 18.05
N SER A 170 18.25 6.45 19.07
CA SER A 170 18.22 5.76 20.36
C SER A 170 17.79 4.28 20.18
N PRO A 171 18.22 3.36 21.06
CA PRO A 171 17.74 1.98 21.02
C PRO A 171 16.21 1.87 21.10
N GLU A 172 15.57 2.77 21.84
CA GLU A 172 14.11 2.84 22.01
C GLU A 172 13.41 3.24 20.72
N ASP A 173 13.87 4.30 20.05
CA ASP A 173 13.31 4.76 18.78
C ASP A 173 13.47 3.71 17.67
N ARG A 174 14.60 2.97 17.68
CA ARG A 174 14.81 1.85 16.76
C ARG A 174 13.82 0.72 17.04
N LYS A 175 13.64 0.34 18.30
CA LYS A 175 12.70 -0.71 18.70
C LYS A 175 11.27 -0.36 18.25
N GLU A 176 10.84 0.88 18.47
CA GLU A 176 9.52 1.36 18.02
C GLU A 176 9.40 1.33 16.49
N TYR A 177 10.44 1.78 15.77
CA TYR A 177 10.49 1.76 14.30
C TYR A 177 10.49 0.34 13.71
N ASP A 178 11.18 -0.61 14.33
CA ASP A 178 11.24 -1.99 13.87
C ASP A 178 9.91 -2.72 14.11
N ALA A 179 9.23 -2.39 15.21
CA ALA A 179 7.88 -2.90 15.51
C ALA A 179 6.78 -2.23 14.69
N PHE A 180 7.03 -1.06 14.10
CA PHE A 180 6.05 -0.34 13.31
C PHE A 180 5.68 -1.09 12.03
N GLY A 181 4.39 -1.15 11.74
CA GLY A 181 3.81 -1.69 10.52
C GLY A 181 2.39 -1.16 10.31
N PRO A 182 1.76 -1.43 9.16
CA PRO A 182 0.40 -0.95 8.87
C PRO A 182 -0.72 -1.63 9.68
N TRP A 183 -0.39 -2.55 10.59
CA TRP A 183 -1.37 -3.34 11.36
C TRP A 183 -1.60 -2.78 12.76
N LEU A 184 -2.82 -3.01 13.29
CA LEU A 184 -3.12 -2.79 14.70
C LEU A 184 -2.30 -3.76 15.55
N THR A 185 -1.82 -3.28 16.70
CA THR A 185 -1.03 -4.11 17.61
C THR A 185 -1.46 -3.87 19.05
N GLU A 186 -1.56 -4.95 19.83
CA GLU A 186 -1.76 -4.85 21.27
C GLU A 186 -0.52 -4.26 21.98
N VAL A 187 -0.76 -3.46 23.01
CA VAL A 187 0.25 -2.93 23.92
C VAL A 187 0.26 -3.79 25.18
N LYS A 188 1.31 -4.60 25.35
CA LYS A 188 1.42 -5.57 26.45
C LYS A 188 2.25 -5.06 27.62
N SER A 189 3.03 -4.02 27.40
CA SER A 189 3.89 -3.39 28.39
C SER A 189 4.07 -1.91 28.10
N GLU A 190 4.55 -1.14 29.08
CA GLU A 190 4.88 0.28 28.90
C GLU A 190 5.89 0.51 27.76
N ALA A 191 6.79 -0.46 27.55
CA ALA A 191 7.78 -0.42 26.49
C ALA A 191 7.19 -0.64 25.09
N ASP A 192 5.99 -1.20 24.98
CA ASP A 192 5.27 -1.39 23.71
C ASP A 192 4.38 -0.20 23.36
N MET A 193 4.08 0.64 24.37
CA MET A 193 3.31 1.87 24.23
C MET A 193 4.09 2.88 23.37
N PRO A 194 3.48 3.46 22.32
CA PRO A 194 4.18 4.42 21.48
C PRO A 194 4.65 5.62 22.31
N ARG A 195 5.83 6.15 21.99
CA ARG A 195 6.53 7.16 22.81
C ARG A 195 5.64 8.33 23.23
N ARG A 196 4.81 8.83 22.31
CA ARG A 196 3.91 9.97 22.58
C ARG A 196 2.81 9.66 23.59
N PHE A 197 2.34 8.41 23.67
CA PHE A 197 1.23 8.02 24.54
C PHE A 197 1.69 7.34 25.83
N ARG A 198 3.00 7.22 26.08
CA ARG A 198 3.55 6.47 27.22
C ARG A 198 3.05 6.98 28.57
N SER A 199 2.82 8.29 28.72
CA SER A 199 2.26 8.88 29.94
C SER A 199 0.85 8.38 30.28
N LEU A 200 0.12 7.85 29.30
CA LEU A 200 -1.22 7.29 29.47
C LEU A 200 -1.20 5.80 29.82
N TYR A 201 -0.03 5.14 29.80
CA TYR A 201 0.04 3.70 30.01
C TYR A 201 -0.46 3.30 31.41
N SER A 202 -0.09 4.04 32.46
CA SER A 202 -0.53 3.72 33.82
C SER A 202 -2.05 3.74 34.00
N GLU A 203 -2.74 4.55 33.18
CA GLU A 203 -4.20 4.67 33.19
C GLU A 203 -4.88 3.52 32.46
N TYR A 204 -4.31 3.04 31.36
CA TYR A 204 -4.93 2.05 30.48
C TYR A 204 -4.31 0.64 30.54
N ARG A 205 -3.28 0.42 31.37
CA ARG A 205 -2.54 -0.85 31.45
C ARG A 205 -3.41 -2.07 31.79
N ASP A 206 -4.54 -1.84 32.47
CA ASP A 206 -5.45 -2.88 32.95
C ASP A 206 -6.67 -3.03 32.01
N ALA A 207 -6.69 -2.34 30.87
CA ALA A 207 -7.75 -2.46 29.88
C ALA A 207 -7.76 -3.85 29.23
N THR A 208 -8.95 -4.38 28.96
CA THR A 208 -9.13 -5.67 28.29
C THR A 208 -8.45 -5.68 26.92
N TYR A 209 -8.58 -4.58 26.16
CA TYR A 209 -7.86 -4.37 24.92
C TYR A 209 -7.18 -3.01 24.94
N LEU A 210 -5.85 -3.00 24.92
CA LEU A 210 -5.06 -1.80 24.70
C LEU A 210 -4.33 -1.90 23.36
N ILE A 211 -4.73 -1.09 22.39
CA ILE A 211 -4.31 -1.23 20.99
C ILE A 211 -3.68 0.08 20.49
N LYS A 212 -2.51 -0.01 19.86
CA LYS A 212 -1.90 1.13 19.14
C LYS A 212 -2.27 1.12 17.66
N VAL A 213 -2.63 2.29 17.15
CA VAL A 213 -3.10 2.52 15.78
C VAL A 213 -2.01 3.20 14.97
N PRO A 214 -1.47 2.54 13.92
CA PRO A 214 -0.37 3.08 13.13
C PRO A 214 -0.84 4.23 12.24
N ARG A 215 0.05 5.21 12.00
CA ARG A 215 -0.23 6.24 10.98
C ARG A 215 -0.22 5.63 9.59
N ASN A 216 -1.10 6.12 8.73
CA ASN A 216 -1.05 5.81 7.31
C ASN A 216 0.09 6.59 6.62
N ALA A 217 1.31 6.04 6.69
CA ALA A 217 2.50 6.66 6.10
C ALA A 217 3.41 5.64 5.42
N ASP A 218 4.00 6.04 4.29
CA ASP A 218 4.98 5.22 3.58
C ASP A 218 6.25 5.06 4.41
N ARG A 219 6.59 3.82 4.76
CA ARG A 219 7.77 3.47 5.55
C ARG A 219 9.07 4.07 5.01
N ARG A 220 9.19 4.28 3.69
CA ARG A 220 10.36 4.90 3.06
C ARG A 220 10.60 6.34 3.53
N ASN A 221 9.54 7.01 3.98
CA ASN A 221 9.56 8.38 4.48
C ASN A 221 9.64 8.46 6.01
N LEU A 222 9.56 7.32 6.70
CA LEU A 222 9.59 7.24 8.17
C LEU A 222 11.01 6.98 8.68
N ARG A 223 11.32 7.51 9.86
CA ARG A 223 12.58 7.36 10.57
C ARG A 223 12.30 7.13 12.06
N PRO A 224 13.17 6.42 12.79
CA PRO A 224 13.16 6.34 14.24
C PRO A 224 13.05 7.73 14.86
N GLY A 225 12.25 7.84 15.93
CA GLY A 225 11.99 9.08 16.65
C GLY A 225 10.83 9.91 16.07
N MET A 226 10.39 9.65 14.84
CA MET A 226 9.16 10.25 14.30
C MET A 226 7.92 9.69 15.00
N ASP A 227 6.81 10.41 14.93
CA ASP A 227 5.52 9.94 15.44
C ASP A 227 4.95 8.89 14.48
N LEU A 228 5.11 7.61 14.81
CA LEU A 228 4.74 6.47 13.96
C LEU A 228 3.28 6.02 14.14
N TYR A 229 2.68 6.30 15.30
CA TYR A 229 1.33 5.92 15.66
C TYR A 229 0.45 7.16 15.82
N GLU A 230 -0.78 7.15 15.30
CA GLU A 230 -1.72 8.28 15.40
C GLU A 230 -2.62 8.18 16.61
N ALA A 231 -2.89 6.98 17.12
CA ALA A 231 -3.80 6.81 18.24
C ALA A 231 -3.50 5.58 19.08
N VAL A 232 -4.09 5.55 20.28
CA VAL A 232 -4.22 4.39 21.14
C VAL A 232 -5.69 4.26 21.54
N ILE A 233 -6.22 3.04 21.48
CA ILE A 233 -7.55 2.68 21.97
C ILE A 233 -7.38 1.81 23.21
N ALA A 234 -8.13 2.12 24.27
CA ALA A 234 -8.34 1.25 25.41
C ALA A 234 -9.82 0.87 25.47
N VAL A 235 -10.12 -0.42 25.59
CA VAL A 235 -11.48 -0.96 25.78
C VAL A 235 -11.49 -1.84 27.00
N ASP A 236 -12.38 -1.55 27.95
CA ASP A 236 -12.49 -2.23 29.23
C ASP A 236 -13.93 -2.23 29.74
N GLU A 237 -14.17 -2.75 30.94
CA GLU A 237 -15.50 -2.84 31.56
C GLU A 237 -16.20 -1.48 31.75
N ALA A 238 -15.48 -0.35 31.72
CA ALA A 238 -16.06 0.98 31.86
C ALA A 238 -16.49 1.59 30.50
N GLY A 239 -15.87 1.17 29.40
CA GLY A 239 -16.21 1.62 28.06
C GLY A 239 -15.02 1.68 27.10
N VAL A 240 -15.02 2.68 26.22
CA VAL A 240 -13.98 2.90 25.21
C VAL A 240 -13.30 4.25 25.43
N SER A 241 -11.97 4.22 25.52
CA SER A 241 -11.13 5.41 25.50
C SER A 241 -10.31 5.48 24.21
N LEU A 242 -10.31 6.63 23.54
CA LEU A 242 -9.51 6.90 22.34
C LEU A 242 -8.61 8.09 22.60
N ALA A 243 -7.30 7.88 22.56
CA ALA A 243 -6.30 8.94 22.59
C ALA A 243 -5.71 9.12 21.18
N ARG A 244 -5.78 10.32 20.61
CA ARG A 244 -5.28 10.66 19.27
C ARG A 244 -4.21 11.74 19.36
N LEU A 245 -3.15 11.56 18.60
CA LEU A 245 -2.08 12.55 18.45
C LEU A 245 -2.55 13.66 17.50
N GLU A 246 -2.60 14.88 18.02
CA GLU A 246 -2.72 16.12 17.25
C GLU A 246 -1.32 16.72 17.03
N GLU A 247 -1.21 17.86 16.34
CA GLU A 247 0.09 18.46 15.97
C GLU A 247 1.09 18.55 17.14
N THR A 248 0.62 18.93 18.32
CA THR A 248 1.46 19.10 19.52
C THR A 248 0.88 18.51 20.80
N SER A 249 -0.36 18.05 20.78
CA SER A 249 -1.09 17.57 21.96
C SER A 249 -1.70 16.19 21.71
N ILE A 250 -2.29 15.61 22.75
CA ILE A 250 -3.08 14.39 22.65
C ILE A 250 -4.52 14.77 22.95
N TRP A 251 -5.39 14.57 21.98
CA TRP A 251 -6.83 14.64 22.19
C TRP A 251 -7.30 13.30 22.77
N THR A 252 -8.20 13.34 23.75
CA THR A 252 -8.72 12.14 24.41
C THR A 252 -10.23 12.16 24.44
N LEU A 253 -10.84 11.06 24.06
CA LEU A 253 -12.24 10.75 24.27
C LEU A 253 -12.35 9.59 25.26
N LYS A 254 -13.32 9.69 26.16
CA LYS A 254 -13.79 8.58 26.99
C LYS A 254 -15.30 8.45 26.81
N ALA A 255 -15.73 7.33 26.28
CA ALA A 255 -17.13 7.01 26.09
C ALA A 255 -17.46 5.82 27.00
N THR A 256 -18.41 6.00 27.91
CA THR A 256 -18.99 4.88 28.65
C THR A 256 -19.86 4.04 27.73
N TRP A 257 -20.25 2.84 28.15
CA TRP A 257 -21.23 2.04 27.41
C TRP A 257 -22.56 2.75 27.19
N ASP A 258 -22.92 3.69 28.09
CA ASP A 258 -24.11 4.48 27.87
C ASP A 258 -23.95 5.53 26.78
N ASP A 259 -22.73 6.02 26.53
CA ASP A 259 -22.48 7.05 25.50
C ASP A 259 -22.48 6.49 24.07
N ILE A 260 -22.36 5.17 23.90
CA ILE A 260 -22.26 4.50 22.60
C ILE A 260 -23.65 4.04 22.14
N ALA A 261 -24.09 4.59 21.00
CA ALA A 261 -25.38 4.31 20.39
C ALA A 261 -25.33 3.19 19.35
N ALA A 262 -24.22 3.07 18.61
CA ALA A 262 -23.98 2.01 17.64
C ALA A 262 -22.48 1.86 17.35
N ILE A 263 -22.12 0.78 16.67
CA ILE A 263 -20.75 0.49 16.25
C ILE A 263 -20.75 -0.01 14.80
N CYS A 264 -19.76 0.43 14.02
CA CYS A 264 -19.65 0.10 12.61
C CYS A 264 -18.23 -0.31 12.24
N SER A 265 -18.12 -1.38 11.46
CA SER A 265 -16.89 -1.80 10.79
C SER A 265 -17.06 -1.69 9.28
N PHE A 266 -16.32 -0.76 8.67
CA PHE A 266 -16.24 -0.61 7.23
C PHE A 266 -14.92 -1.17 6.70
N GLY A 267 -14.95 -1.72 5.48
CA GLY A 267 -13.73 -2.16 4.81
C GLY A 267 -13.82 -2.13 3.29
N ASP A 268 -12.77 -1.61 2.64
CA ASP A 268 -12.54 -1.73 1.19
C ASP A 268 -11.12 -2.23 0.95
N ARG A 269 -10.99 -3.43 0.37
CA ARG A 269 -9.72 -4.13 0.15
C ARG A 269 -8.90 -4.26 1.43
N LEU A 270 -7.80 -3.51 1.55
CA LEU A 270 -6.92 -3.51 2.73
C LEU A 270 -7.23 -2.39 3.70
N GLN A 271 -8.07 -1.42 3.34
CA GLN A 271 -8.46 -0.33 4.23
C GLN A 271 -9.63 -0.78 5.09
N GLY A 272 -9.51 -0.61 6.39
CA GLY A 272 -10.57 -0.79 7.37
C GLY A 272 -10.81 0.50 8.14
N ILE A 273 -12.06 0.76 8.51
CA ILE A 273 -12.46 1.87 9.37
C ILE A 273 -13.38 1.31 10.44
N TRP A 274 -13.04 1.56 11.70
CA TRP A 274 -13.88 1.17 12.85
C TRP A 274 -14.41 2.43 13.51
N THR A 275 -15.73 2.53 13.64
CA THR A 275 -16.42 3.77 14.02
C THR A 275 -17.36 3.52 15.18
N LEU A 276 -17.29 4.36 16.21
CA LEU A 276 -18.30 4.43 17.26
C LEU A 276 -19.27 5.55 16.91
N TYR A 277 -20.56 5.30 17.10
CA TYR A 277 -21.60 6.30 16.98
C TYR A 277 -21.98 6.72 18.39
N LEU A 278 -21.60 7.93 18.79
CA LEU A 278 -21.89 8.44 20.13
C LEU A 278 -23.25 9.14 20.17
N LYS A 279 -23.91 9.12 21.33
CA LYS A 279 -25.23 9.75 21.52
C LYS A 279 -25.27 11.24 21.24
N ASP A 280 -24.14 11.92 21.38
CA ASP A 280 -23.98 13.37 21.17
C ASP A 280 -23.82 13.77 19.69
N GLY A 281 -23.88 12.80 18.77
CA GLY A 281 -23.71 13.03 17.34
C GLY A 281 -22.27 12.78 16.85
N ASN A 282 -21.28 12.69 17.74
CA ASN A 282 -19.90 12.45 17.34
C ASN A 282 -19.67 11.02 16.82
N ARG A 283 -18.81 10.88 15.81
CA ARG A 283 -18.44 9.60 15.18
C ARG A 283 -16.93 9.38 15.19
N PRO A 284 -16.30 9.21 16.37
CA PRO A 284 -14.88 8.90 16.43
C PRO A 284 -14.62 7.58 15.71
N SER A 285 -13.64 7.58 14.81
CA SER A 285 -13.27 6.42 14.02
C SER A 285 -11.76 6.23 14.02
N ILE A 286 -11.30 5.01 13.81
CA ILE A 286 -9.90 4.70 13.52
C ILE A 286 -9.78 4.02 12.16
N SER A 287 -8.70 4.32 11.45
CA SER A 287 -8.35 3.63 10.22
C SER A 287 -7.28 2.58 10.50
N PHE A 288 -7.38 1.44 9.83
CA PHE A 288 -6.42 0.34 10.01
C PHE A 288 -6.29 -0.47 8.73
N ASN A 289 -5.26 -1.31 8.67
CA ASN A 289 -5.15 -2.31 7.62
C ASN A 289 -5.93 -3.58 7.99
N ARG A 290 -6.80 -4.07 7.10
CA ARG A 290 -7.65 -5.27 7.29
C ARG A 290 -6.91 -6.58 7.50
N VAL A 291 -5.58 -6.62 7.37
CA VAL A 291 -4.77 -7.71 7.96
C VAL A 291 -4.98 -7.83 9.48
N SER A 292 -5.49 -6.77 10.12
CA SER A 292 -5.84 -6.73 11.54
C SER A 292 -7.32 -6.99 11.81
N SER A 293 -8.08 -7.52 10.83
CA SER A 293 -9.51 -7.80 10.97
C SER A 293 -9.80 -8.65 12.20
N ASP A 294 -9.10 -9.77 12.39
CA ASP A 294 -9.33 -10.67 13.53
C ASP A 294 -9.28 -9.95 14.90
N LEU A 295 -8.34 -9.02 15.08
CA LEU A 295 -8.21 -8.26 16.33
C LEU A 295 -9.38 -7.28 16.51
N ILE A 296 -9.69 -6.48 15.49
CA ILE A 296 -10.76 -5.47 15.62
C ILE A 296 -12.14 -6.13 15.70
N GLU A 297 -12.29 -7.31 15.10
CA GLU A 297 -13.47 -8.14 15.16
C GLU A 297 -13.74 -8.61 16.60
N VAL A 298 -12.73 -9.17 17.27
CA VAL A 298 -12.83 -9.55 18.70
C VAL A 298 -13.16 -8.35 19.59
N VAL A 299 -12.56 -7.17 19.31
CA VAL A 299 -12.90 -5.93 20.03
C VAL A 299 -14.34 -5.50 19.76
N THR A 300 -14.81 -5.62 18.52
CA THR A 300 -16.18 -5.28 18.12
C THR A 300 -17.18 -6.17 18.85
N ASP A 301 -16.94 -7.47 18.93
CA ASP A 301 -17.78 -8.41 19.68
C ASP A 301 -17.81 -8.09 21.17
N PHE A 302 -16.66 -7.76 21.76
CA PHE A 302 -16.59 -7.33 23.15
C PHE A 302 -17.44 -6.08 23.39
N VAL A 303 -17.34 -5.06 22.52
CA VAL A 303 -18.18 -3.86 22.61
C VAL A 303 -19.66 -4.22 22.45
N ARG A 304 -20.03 -4.99 21.43
CA ARG A 304 -21.42 -5.43 21.18
C ARG A 304 -22.03 -6.14 22.38
N SER A 305 -21.26 -6.99 23.05
CA SER A 305 -21.72 -7.72 24.25
C SER A 305 -22.06 -6.82 25.45
N HIS A 306 -21.54 -5.58 25.48
CA HIS A 306 -21.87 -4.57 26.51
C HIS A 306 -23.00 -3.63 26.09
N LEU A 307 -23.25 -3.49 24.78
CA LEU A 307 -24.31 -2.62 24.27
C LEU A 307 -25.67 -3.34 24.19
N THR A 308 -25.67 -4.66 24.10
CA THR A 308 -26.87 -5.47 23.95
C THR A 308 -27.22 -6.20 25.24
N ASP A 309 -28.49 -6.17 25.62
CA ASP A 309 -28.99 -7.10 26.63
C ASP A 309 -28.99 -8.51 26.02
N LYS A 310 -28.54 -9.52 26.78
CA LYS A 310 -28.62 -10.93 26.39
C LYS A 310 -30.08 -11.40 26.36
N ALA A 311 -30.88 -10.88 25.45
CA ALA A 311 -32.21 -11.36 25.18
C ALA A 311 -32.10 -12.69 24.43
N LYS A 312 -32.85 -13.70 24.89
CA LYS A 312 -32.99 -14.96 24.14
C LYS A 312 -33.49 -14.62 22.74
N ALA A 313 -32.66 -14.88 21.75
CA ALA A 313 -33.07 -14.78 20.37
C ALA A 313 -34.27 -15.72 20.14
N SER A 314 -35.19 -15.25 19.31
CA SER A 314 -36.35 -16.04 18.93
C SER A 314 -35.85 -17.08 17.93
N ASN A 315 -35.87 -18.37 18.30
CA ASN A 315 -35.84 -19.46 17.32
C ASN A 315 -37.18 -19.46 16.56
N ALA A 316 -37.43 -18.41 15.79
CA ALA A 316 -38.42 -18.51 14.74
C ALA A 316 -37.77 -19.32 13.61
N ASP A 317 -38.40 -20.42 13.22
CA ASP A 317 -38.17 -21.04 11.91
C ASP A 317 -38.49 -19.97 10.85
N THR A 318 -37.49 -19.18 10.51
CA THR A 318 -37.49 -18.30 9.35
C THR A 318 -36.77 -19.02 8.23
N ASP A 319 -37.38 -19.07 7.05
CA ASP A 319 -36.75 -19.57 5.84
C ASP A 319 -35.34 -18.95 5.72
N GLU A 320 -34.31 -19.80 5.65
CA GLU A 320 -32.96 -19.31 5.35
C GLU A 320 -32.98 -18.75 3.92
N PHE A 321 -32.44 -17.53 3.75
CA PHE A 321 -32.21 -17.00 2.40
C PHE A 321 -31.22 -17.91 1.67
N GLU A 322 -31.59 -18.36 0.48
CA GLU A 322 -30.63 -18.96 -0.44
C GLU A 322 -29.77 -17.84 -1.04
N PHE A 323 -28.49 -17.83 -0.68
CA PHE A 323 -27.51 -16.94 -1.30
C PHE A 323 -27.04 -17.53 -2.62
N SER A 324 -27.03 -16.72 -3.67
CA SER A 324 -26.41 -17.10 -4.93
C SER A 324 -24.88 -17.07 -4.84
N ASP A 325 -24.19 -17.63 -5.83
CA ASP A 325 -22.72 -17.50 -5.96
C ASP A 325 -22.28 -16.02 -6.07
N GLU A 326 -23.16 -15.14 -6.54
CA GLU A 326 -22.88 -13.71 -6.60
C GLU A 326 -22.98 -13.05 -5.22
N ASP A 327 -23.73 -13.62 -4.27
CA ASP A 327 -23.97 -13.05 -2.94
C ASP A 327 -23.06 -13.62 -1.84
N LEU A 328 -21.94 -14.25 -2.23
CA LEU A 328 -20.99 -14.89 -1.31
C LEU A 328 -20.51 -13.98 -0.17
N PHE A 329 -20.45 -12.67 -0.40
CA PHE A 329 -20.13 -11.69 0.65
C PHE A 329 -21.12 -11.74 1.81
N PHE A 330 -22.42 -11.69 1.52
CA PHE A 330 -23.46 -11.68 2.55
C PHE A 330 -23.53 -13.03 3.27
N GLY A 331 -23.48 -14.13 2.52
CA GLY A 331 -23.46 -15.48 3.07
C GLY A 331 -22.25 -15.73 3.98
N SER A 332 -21.05 -15.35 3.55
CA SER A 332 -19.83 -15.51 4.37
C SER A 332 -19.84 -14.63 5.62
N THR A 333 -20.32 -13.39 5.53
CA THR A 333 -20.44 -12.49 6.68
C THR A 333 -21.44 -13.03 7.71
N LEU A 334 -22.60 -13.51 7.27
CA LEU A 334 -23.60 -14.13 8.16
C LEU A 334 -23.05 -15.39 8.85
N LEU A 335 -22.35 -16.25 8.10
CA LEU A 335 -21.72 -17.45 8.67
C LEU A 335 -20.66 -17.09 9.72
N GLU A 336 -19.85 -16.06 9.45
CA GLU A 336 -18.81 -15.59 10.36
C GLU A 336 -19.40 -15.02 11.66
N LEU A 337 -20.45 -14.20 11.56
CA LEU A 337 -21.18 -13.69 12.73
C LEU A 337 -21.76 -14.82 13.59
N ARG A 338 -22.42 -15.79 12.96
CA ARG A 338 -22.97 -16.97 13.66
C ARG A 338 -21.87 -17.79 14.33
N ARG A 339 -20.71 -17.96 13.67
CA ARG A 339 -19.57 -18.71 14.19
C ARG A 339 -18.98 -18.07 15.44
N ARG A 340 -18.85 -16.74 15.46
CA ARG A 340 -18.18 -16.01 16.55
C ARG A 340 -19.07 -15.82 17.78
N GLU A 341 -20.33 -15.44 17.57
CA GLU A 341 -21.25 -15.10 18.68
C GLU A 341 -22.08 -16.29 19.18
N GLY A 342 -22.18 -17.38 18.41
CA GLY A 342 -22.92 -18.59 18.81
C GLY A 342 -24.43 -18.40 19.01
N GLY A 343 -24.98 -17.24 18.63
CA GLY A 343 -26.42 -16.92 18.67
C GLY A 343 -27.06 -16.93 17.28
N PRO A 344 -28.40 -17.05 17.17
CA PRO A 344 -29.04 -17.01 15.87
C PRO A 344 -29.12 -15.55 15.40
N PHE A 345 -28.58 -15.32 14.20
CA PHE A 345 -28.85 -14.11 13.42
C PHE A 345 -29.96 -14.46 12.43
N THR A 346 -31.16 -13.96 12.72
CA THR A 346 -32.36 -14.22 11.93
C THR A 346 -32.46 -13.19 10.81
N PRO A 347 -32.47 -13.62 9.54
CA PRO A 347 -32.61 -12.68 8.45
C PRO A 347 -33.98 -11.99 8.45
N LEU A 348 -33.99 -10.66 8.34
CA LEU A 348 -35.20 -9.83 8.30
C LEU A 348 -35.50 -9.30 6.90
N HIS A 349 -34.45 -8.96 6.15
CA HIS A 349 -34.53 -8.38 4.81
C HIS A 349 -33.24 -8.71 4.06
N PHE A 350 -33.36 -9.09 2.80
CA PHE A 350 -32.22 -9.35 1.94
C PHE A 350 -32.51 -8.88 0.52
N GLU A 351 -31.57 -8.13 -0.04
CA GLU A 351 -31.54 -7.73 -1.43
C GLU A 351 -30.22 -8.20 -2.03
N PRO A 352 -30.25 -9.03 -3.08
CA PRO A 352 -29.03 -9.50 -3.73
C PRO A 352 -28.31 -8.33 -4.41
N GLN A 353 -27.00 -8.47 -4.58
CA GLN A 353 -26.26 -7.52 -5.42
C GLN A 353 -26.57 -7.76 -6.90
N GLY A 354 -26.20 -6.82 -7.78
CA GLY A 354 -26.35 -7.01 -9.22
C GLY A 354 -27.67 -6.53 -9.82
N GLN A 355 -28.64 -6.14 -8.99
CA GLN A 355 -29.95 -5.67 -9.47
C GLN A 355 -29.86 -4.29 -10.15
N PRO A 356 -30.51 -4.08 -11.31
CA PRO A 356 -30.59 -2.76 -11.93
C PRO A 356 -31.24 -1.73 -11.00
N CYS A 357 -30.63 -0.57 -10.86
CA CYS A 357 -31.13 0.53 -10.03
C CYS A 357 -30.78 1.90 -10.62
N LEU A 358 -31.21 2.97 -9.95
CA LEU A 358 -30.84 4.34 -10.26
C LEU A 358 -29.98 4.93 -9.14
N ASP A 359 -28.90 5.60 -9.52
CA ASP A 359 -28.09 6.37 -8.57
C ASP A 359 -28.82 7.63 -8.08
N ALA A 360 -28.20 8.38 -7.16
CA ALA A 360 -28.76 9.61 -6.60
C ALA A 360 -28.98 10.72 -7.66
N GLN A 361 -28.35 10.60 -8.84
CA GLN A 361 -28.52 11.52 -9.98
C GLN A 361 -29.54 11.00 -11.01
N GLY A 362 -30.08 9.79 -10.82
CA GLY A 362 -31.03 9.16 -11.72
C GLY A 362 -30.39 8.42 -12.90
N ASN A 363 -29.08 8.16 -12.89
CA ASN A 363 -28.41 7.36 -13.90
C ASN A 363 -28.56 5.86 -13.61
N GLU A 364 -28.53 5.04 -14.66
CA GLU A 364 -28.52 3.59 -14.53
C GLU A 364 -27.26 3.11 -13.80
N ALA A 365 -27.48 2.32 -12.75
CA ALA A 365 -26.44 1.73 -11.91
C ALA A 365 -26.83 0.31 -11.50
N ILE A 366 -25.94 -0.36 -10.76
CA ILE A 366 -26.15 -1.70 -10.23
C ILE A 366 -26.16 -1.63 -8.71
N SER A 367 -27.16 -2.24 -8.09
CA SER A 367 -27.30 -2.30 -6.64
C SER A 367 -26.17 -3.14 -6.04
N THR A 368 -25.66 -2.67 -4.90
CA THR A 368 -24.62 -3.37 -4.16
C THR A 368 -25.20 -4.33 -3.10
N GLY A 369 -26.53 -4.40 -2.98
CA GLY A 369 -27.24 -5.31 -2.09
C GLY A 369 -27.20 -4.89 -0.61
N VAL A 370 -28.07 -5.52 0.19
CA VAL A 370 -28.14 -5.31 1.64
C VAL A 370 -28.71 -6.55 2.33
N LEU A 371 -28.17 -6.87 3.50
CA LEU A 371 -28.69 -7.91 4.39
C LEU A 371 -28.94 -7.29 5.77
N MET A 372 -30.16 -7.42 6.27
CA MET A 372 -30.53 -6.97 7.62
C MET A 372 -30.94 -8.17 8.48
N LEU A 373 -30.43 -8.22 9.71
CA LEU A 373 -30.58 -9.36 10.61
C LEU A 373 -31.09 -8.90 11.99
N ASP A 374 -31.92 -9.71 12.61
CA ASP A 374 -32.23 -9.65 14.05
C ASP A 374 -31.19 -10.48 14.81
N GLY A 375 -30.34 -9.81 15.59
CA GLY A 375 -29.38 -10.43 16.50
C GLY A 375 -29.96 -10.74 17.89
N GLY A 376 -31.26 -10.55 18.10
CA GLY A 376 -31.98 -10.75 19.36
C GLY A 376 -32.02 -9.52 20.26
N GLY A 377 -30.88 -8.83 20.42
CA GLY A 377 -30.72 -7.57 21.18
C GLY A 377 -30.36 -6.36 20.31
N GLU A 378 -30.07 -6.58 19.04
CA GLU A 378 -29.63 -5.56 18.08
C GLU A 378 -30.14 -5.86 16.67
N LEU A 379 -30.29 -4.79 15.89
CA LEU A 379 -30.39 -4.84 14.44
C LEU A 379 -28.97 -4.83 13.87
N VAL A 380 -28.68 -5.78 12.99
CA VAL A 380 -27.43 -5.81 12.22
C VAL A 380 -27.73 -5.47 10.76
N ILE A 381 -27.03 -4.48 10.21
CA ILE A 381 -27.12 -4.08 8.81
C ILE A 381 -25.78 -4.36 8.15
N ILE A 382 -25.77 -5.27 7.19
CA ILE A 382 -24.62 -5.61 6.35
C ILE A 382 -24.89 -5.05 4.97
N ASN A 383 -24.06 -4.11 4.51
CA ASN A 383 -24.14 -3.57 3.16
C ASN A 383 -22.72 -3.40 2.58
N ARG A 384 -22.62 -2.83 1.38
CA ARG A 384 -21.33 -2.66 0.69
C ARG A 384 -20.90 -1.19 0.60
N GLY A 385 -21.23 -0.36 1.60
CA GLY A 385 -20.97 1.08 1.56
C GLY A 385 -22.02 1.81 0.73
N ASP A 386 -21.64 2.30 -0.45
CA ASP A 386 -22.60 2.97 -1.35
C ASP A 386 -23.66 1.97 -1.85
N PRO A 387 -24.94 2.39 -1.98
CA PRO A 387 -26.05 1.50 -2.34
C PRO A 387 -26.03 1.02 -3.80
N CYS A 388 -25.26 1.71 -4.65
CA CYS A 388 -25.16 1.40 -6.07
C CYS A 388 -23.75 1.71 -6.60
N HIS A 389 -23.40 1.08 -7.72
CA HIS A 389 -22.13 1.25 -8.40
C HIS A 389 -22.30 1.21 -9.93
N PRO A 390 -21.47 1.91 -10.72
CA PRO A 390 -21.35 1.70 -12.16
C PRO A 390 -21.23 0.22 -12.57
N SER A 391 -21.93 -0.16 -13.63
CA SER A 391 -21.82 -1.51 -14.20
C SER A 391 -20.40 -1.77 -14.76
N GLY A 392 -19.88 -2.98 -14.55
CA GLY A 392 -18.58 -3.42 -15.09
C GLY A 392 -17.35 -3.08 -14.24
N GLU A 393 -17.54 -2.44 -13.10
CA GLU A 393 -16.47 -2.12 -12.15
C GLU A 393 -16.55 -3.02 -10.92
N ALA A 394 -15.38 -3.40 -10.39
CA ALA A 394 -15.29 -4.28 -9.24
C ALA A 394 -15.49 -3.50 -7.94
N TRP A 395 -16.45 -3.94 -7.13
CA TRP A 395 -16.79 -3.32 -5.86
C TRP A 395 -16.43 -4.23 -4.68
N PHE A 396 -15.59 -3.77 -3.76
CA PHE A 396 -15.06 -4.58 -2.64
C PHE A 396 -15.44 -4.07 -1.25
N ALA A 397 -16.17 -2.96 -1.20
CA ALA A 397 -16.60 -2.36 0.05
C ALA A 397 -17.56 -3.31 0.80
N GLY A 398 -17.45 -3.27 2.12
CA GLY A 398 -18.28 -3.98 3.07
C GLY A 398 -18.46 -3.12 4.31
N ASN A 399 -19.61 -3.19 4.94
CA ASN A 399 -19.98 -2.36 6.07
C ASN A 399 -20.94 -3.14 6.98
N ASP A 400 -20.47 -3.41 8.20
CA ASP A 400 -21.20 -4.13 9.22
C ASP A 400 -21.56 -3.14 10.33
N LEU A 401 -22.84 -2.78 10.41
CA LEU A 401 -23.39 -1.84 11.37
C LEU A 401 -24.26 -2.57 12.39
N PHE A 402 -23.95 -2.39 13.67
CA PHE A 402 -24.62 -3.03 14.79
C PHE A 402 -25.34 -1.96 15.64
N ILE A 403 -26.66 -2.06 15.72
CA ILE A 403 -27.54 -1.07 16.36
C ILE A 403 -28.37 -1.76 17.46
N PRO A 404 -28.06 -1.55 18.74
CA PRO A 404 -28.88 -2.06 19.84
C PRO A 404 -30.33 -1.55 19.74
N TYR A 405 -31.31 -2.45 19.88
CA TYR A 405 -32.72 -2.07 19.73
C TYR A 405 -33.17 -1.04 20.78
N ASN A 406 -32.58 -1.10 21.97
CA ASN A 406 -32.85 -0.18 23.09
C ASN A 406 -32.31 1.25 22.85
N ARG A 407 -31.49 1.47 21.81
CA ARG A 407 -30.98 2.78 21.40
C ARG A 407 -31.82 3.42 20.29
N ILE A 408 -32.68 2.65 19.60
CA ILE A 408 -33.50 3.17 18.52
C ILE A 408 -34.66 3.97 19.10
N THR A 409 -34.73 5.26 18.78
CA THR A 409 -35.77 6.19 19.26
C THR A 409 -36.94 6.31 18.28
N SER A 410 -36.68 6.15 16.98
CA SER A 410 -37.70 6.08 15.95
C SER A 410 -37.19 5.41 14.68
N CYS A 411 -38.12 4.89 13.88
CA CYS A 411 -37.84 4.25 12.60
C CYS A 411 -38.95 4.59 11.60
N THR A 412 -38.57 5.08 10.41
CA THR A 412 -39.50 5.41 9.33
C THR A 412 -38.94 4.95 7.98
N VAL A 413 -39.83 4.75 7.00
CA VAL A 413 -39.45 4.51 5.61
C VAL A 413 -39.85 5.72 4.79
N VAL A 414 -38.89 6.28 4.06
CA VAL A 414 -39.07 7.43 3.17
C VAL A 414 -39.03 6.95 1.72
N GLY A 415 -39.89 7.52 0.89
CA GLY A 415 -40.01 7.15 -0.53
C GLY A 415 -41.06 6.08 -0.79
N THR A 416 -41.68 6.17 -1.95
CA THR A 416 -42.64 5.19 -2.48
C THR A 416 -42.35 4.97 -3.97
N PRO A 417 -41.18 4.39 -4.30
CA PRO A 417 -40.80 4.15 -5.68
C PRO A 417 -41.83 3.26 -6.38
N ALA A 418 -42.07 3.52 -7.66
CA ALA A 418 -42.90 2.64 -8.46
C ALA A 418 -42.23 1.25 -8.57
N PRO A 419 -42.97 0.13 -8.51
CA PRO A 419 -42.39 -1.20 -8.63
C PRO A 419 -41.53 -1.33 -9.89
N GLY A 420 -40.29 -1.80 -9.73
CA GLY A 420 -39.34 -1.97 -10.84
C GLY A 420 -38.74 -0.67 -11.39
N SER A 421 -38.93 0.48 -10.73
CA SER A 421 -38.32 1.75 -11.17
C SER A 421 -36.80 1.82 -10.94
N GLY A 422 -36.24 0.90 -10.14
CA GLY A 422 -34.84 0.93 -9.72
C GLY A 422 -34.54 2.02 -8.68
N GLN A 423 -35.54 2.75 -8.19
CA GLN A 423 -35.37 3.75 -7.14
C GLN A 423 -35.48 3.09 -5.75
N PHE A 424 -34.72 3.62 -4.80
CA PHE A 424 -34.66 3.10 -3.44
C PHE A 424 -35.74 3.70 -2.54
N TYR A 425 -36.34 2.86 -1.69
CA TYR A 425 -36.83 3.27 -0.37
C TYR A 425 -35.63 3.68 0.50
N THR A 426 -35.84 4.52 1.50
CA THR A 426 -34.82 4.82 2.51
C THR A 426 -35.37 4.52 3.90
N LEU A 427 -34.82 3.49 4.54
CA LEU A 427 -35.04 3.20 5.95
C LEU A 427 -34.25 4.21 6.79
N VAL A 428 -34.96 5.06 7.54
CA VAL A 428 -34.36 6.07 8.41
C VAL A 428 -34.52 5.63 9.85
N ILE A 429 -33.40 5.38 10.52
CA ILE A 429 -33.34 4.97 11.92
C ILE A 429 -32.72 6.11 12.73
N GLN A 430 -33.44 6.57 13.75
CA GLN A 430 -32.93 7.57 14.70
C GLN A 430 -32.49 6.87 15.99
N LEU A 431 -31.32 7.27 16.48
CA LEU A 431 -30.73 6.82 17.73
C LEU A 431 -30.04 8.00 18.40
N ASP A 432 -30.64 8.54 19.46
CA ASP A 432 -30.19 9.78 20.11
C ASP A 432 -29.99 10.93 19.09
N GLN A 433 -28.79 11.51 18.95
CA GLN A 433 -28.46 12.52 17.92
C GLN A 433 -27.87 11.93 16.64
N GLN A 434 -27.98 10.61 16.44
CA GLN A 434 -27.50 9.93 15.25
C GLN A 434 -28.67 9.57 14.32
N THR A 435 -28.44 9.75 13.03
CA THR A 435 -29.32 9.25 11.97
C THR A 435 -28.56 8.23 11.13
N ILE A 436 -29.20 7.08 10.91
CA ILE A 436 -28.78 6.04 9.97
C ILE A 436 -29.79 6.00 8.83
N GLU A 437 -29.29 6.14 7.61
CA GLU A 437 -30.09 6.02 6.40
C GLU A 437 -29.61 4.78 5.64
N GLN A 438 -30.53 3.84 5.42
CA GLN A 438 -30.25 2.61 4.69
C GLN A 438 -31.16 2.54 3.47
N PRO A 439 -30.62 2.72 2.26
CA PRO A 439 -31.35 2.51 1.02
C PRO A 439 -31.75 1.04 0.84
N CYS A 440 -32.94 0.80 0.32
CA CYS A 440 -33.51 -0.52 0.02
C CYS A 440 -34.28 -0.46 -1.31
N LEU A 441 -34.06 -1.38 -2.23
CA LEU A 441 -34.87 -1.50 -3.45
C LEU A 441 -36.29 -2.00 -3.14
N GLU A 442 -36.43 -2.80 -2.08
CA GLU A 442 -37.69 -3.33 -1.61
C GLU A 442 -38.13 -2.68 -0.31
N ASP A 443 -39.44 -2.64 -0.03
CA ASP A 443 -39.99 -2.01 1.16
C ASP A 443 -39.64 -2.84 2.42
N PRO A 444 -38.81 -2.33 3.36
CA PRO A 444 -38.27 -3.12 4.47
C PRO A 444 -39.27 -3.24 5.65
N LYS A 445 -40.55 -3.52 5.38
CA LYS A 445 -41.63 -3.53 6.39
C LYS A 445 -41.37 -4.48 7.55
N THR A 446 -40.79 -5.64 7.28
CA THR A 446 -40.46 -6.64 8.30
C THR A 446 -39.42 -6.10 9.29
N VAL A 447 -38.45 -5.33 8.81
CA VAL A 447 -37.42 -4.69 9.64
C VAL A 447 -38.07 -3.65 10.55
N VAL A 448 -38.94 -2.80 9.99
CA VAL A 448 -39.70 -1.79 10.75
C VAL A 448 -40.55 -2.45 11.83
N ALA A 449 -41.32 -3.49 11.48
CA ALA A 449 -42.15 -4.23 12.44
C ALA A 449 -41.32 -4.87 13.56
N THR A 450 -40.15 -5.41 13.22
CA THR A 450 -39.23 -6.02 14.19
C THR A 450 -38.65 -4.97 15.14
N ILE A 451 -38.17 -3.83 14.62
CA ILE A 451 -37.70 -2.71 15.46
C ILE A 451 -38.79 -2.32 16.46
N TRP A 452 -40.02 -2.07 16.02
CA TRP A 452 -41.11 -1.69 16.92
C TRP A 452 -41.40 -2.75 17.98
N SER A 453 -41.32 -4.04 17.63
CA SER A 453 -41.54 -5.13 18.57
C SER A 453 -40.42 -5.27 19.61
N ARG A 454 -39.19 -4.89 19.27
CA ARG A 454 -37.98 -5.05 20.10
C ARG A 454 -37.66 -3.81 20.93
N SER A 455 -37.98 -2.61 20.43
CA SER A 455 -37.69 -1.32 21.08
C SER A 455 -38.75 -0.90 22.12
N LEU A 456 -39.91 -1.55 22.17
CA LEU A 456 -40.91 -1.29 23.22
C LEU A 456 -40.48 -1.94 24.55
N PRO A 457 -40.56 -1.22 25.69
CA PRO A 457 -40.33 -1.84 26.99
C PRO A 457 -41.33 -2.97 27.20
N LYS A 458 -40.84 -4.19 27.47
CA LYS A 458 -41.69 -5.31 27.89
C LYS A 458 -42.32 -4.94 29.24
N SER A 459 -43.64 -4.76 29.22
CA SER A 459 -44.49 -4.41 30.37
C SER A 459 -44.38 -5.41 31.52
#